data_AF-A0AAD4R152-F1
#
_entry.id   AF-A0AAD4R152-F1
#
_cell.length_a   1.000
_cell.length_b   1.000
_cell.length_c   1.000
_cell.angle_alpha   90.00
_cell.angle_beta   90.00
_cell.angle_gamma   90.00
#
_symmetry.space_group_name_H-M   'P 1'
#
loop_
_entity.id
_entity.type
_entity.pdbx_description
1 polymer ?
#
loop_
_entity_poly.entity_id
_entity_poly.type
_entity_poly.pdbx_seq_one_letter_code
_entity_poly.pdbx_strand_id
1 'polypeptide(L)'
;MKLSGDEFNTADLAQFQVKMHLGFVSALFANALAIYLIIWKSGTMGHYKWFLLNICIMSVLFDVYVSFVLSPYPLLPIWGYCSTGLLKRFGVLWGAIFPMAFLVEGLGLCGLSIFNAAIYRLSAVLNLQRKMTTPIGITAIGLLQIFYNFPSFALAFMVCLDIRDQQPSIIKETLQVQEFILTKIKTYSEVS
;
A
#
# COMPACT_ATOMS: atom_id res chain seq x y z
N MET A 1 35.81 6.07 -14.85
CA MET A 1 34.45 6.47 -14.44
C MET A 1 34.38 6.28 -12.93
N LYS A 2 34.63 7.35 -12.17
CA LYS A 2 34.76 7.32 -10.71
C LYS A 2 33.33 7.41 -10.16
N LEU A 3 32.80 6.32 -9.63
CA LEU A 3 31.58 6.34 -8.83
C LEU A 3 31.93 7.07 -7.52
N SER A 4 31.74 8.39 -7.52
CA SER A 4 31.73 9.20 -6.30
C SER A 4 30.60 8.67 -5.44
N GLY A 5 30.94 8.19 -4.24
CA GLY A 5 29.98 7.93 -3.18
C GLY A 5 29.43 9.26 -2.68
N ASP A 6 28.62 9.90 -3.52
CA ASP A 6 27.90 11.11 -3.15
C ASP A 6 26.80 10.70 -2.17
N GLU A 7 27.01 11.15 -0.94
CA GLU A 7 26.04 11.37 0.12
C GLU A 7 24.60 11.23 -0.36
N PHE A 8 23.94 10.13 0.04
CA PHE A 8 22.49 10.08 0.09
C PHE A 8 22.04 11.24 0.98
N ASN A 9 21.69 12.35 0.34
CA ASN A 9 21.64 13.66 0.96
C ASN A 9 20.45 13.70 1.93
N THR A 10 20.76 13.66 3.22
CA THR A 10 19.76 13.67 4.31
C THR A 10 18.78 14.85 4.21
N ALA A 11 19.19 15.94 3.55
CA ALA A 11 18.35 17.09 3.26
C ALA A 11 17.21 16.79 2.26
N ASP A 12 17.47 16.04 1.20
CA ASP A 12 16.45 15.67 0.19
C ASP A 12 15.42 14.71 0.80
N LEU A 13 15.89 13.84 1.69
CA LEU A 13 15.09 12.92 2.47
C LEU A 13 14.13 13.65 3.44
N ALA A 14 14.66 14.65 4.15
CA ALA A 14 13.86 15.51 5.03
C ALA A 14 12.83 16.34 4.25
N GLN A 15 13.19 16.88 3.08
CA GLN A 15 12.25 17.59 2.21
C GLN A 15 11.13 16.68 1.70
N PHE A 16 11.45 15.42 1.36
CA PHE A 16 10.46 14.44 0.96
C PHE A 16 9.47 14.11 2.09
N GLN A 17 9.97 13.93 3.32
CA GLN A 17 9.10 13.74 4.50
C GLN A 17 8.18 14.93 4.74
N VAL A 18 8.73 16.14 4.73
CA VAL A 18 7.94 17.36 4.96
C VAL A 18 6.83 17.49 3.91
N LYS A 19 7.13 17.25 2.63
CA LYS A 19 6.13 17.25 1.55
C LYS A 19 5.05 16.18 1.77
N MET A 20 5.43 14.98 2.18
CA MET A 20 4.50 13.89 2.44
C MET A 20 3.56 14.20 3.61
N HIS A 21 4.10 14.67 4.75
CA HIS A 21 3.30 15.03 5.92
C HIS A 21 2.39 16.24 5.65
N LEU A 22 2.87 17.24 4.91
CA LEU A 22 2.06 18.39 4.50
C LEU A 22 0.89 17.94 3.61
N GLY A 23 1.17 17.04 2.65
CA GLY A 23 0.15 16.42 1.80
C GLY A 23 -0.91 15.70 2.63
N PHE A 24 -0.49 14.86 3.58
CA PHE A 24 -1.39 14.15 4.50
C PHE A 24 -2.31 15.09 5.28
N VAL A 25 -1.75 16.13 5.92
CA VAL A 25 -2.54 17.08 6.71
C VAL A 25 -3.58 17.80 5.84
N SER A 26 -3.19 18.20 4.62
CA SER A 26 -4.10 18.86 3.69
C SER A 26 -5.23 17.94 3.21
N ALA A 27 -4.91 16.68 2.89
CA ALA A 27 -5.88 15.69 2.42
C ALA A 27 -6.85 15.30 3.54
N LEU A 28 -6.35 15.11 4.76
CA LEU A 28 -7.17 14.80 5.93
C LEU A 28 -8.13 15.94 6.25
N PHE A 29 -7.67 17.19 6.19
CA PHE A 29 -8.54 18.35 6.37
C PHE A 29 -9.62 18.44 5.29
N ALA A 30 -9.26 18.28 4.02
CA ALA A 30 -10.20 18.32 2.90
C ALA A 30 -11.26 17.21 3.00
N ASN A 31 -10.84 15.97 3.29
CA ASN A 31 -11.74 14.83 3.43
C ASN A 31 -12.63 14.95 4.68
N ALA A 32 -12.11 15.42 5.82
CA ALA A 32 -12.89 15.66 7.02
C ALA A 32 -13.95 16.77 6.81
N LEU A 33 -13.57 17.86 6.12
CA LEU A 33 -14.48 18.93 5.76
C LEU A 33 -15.57 18.43 4.79
N ALA A 34 -15.21 17.60 3.81
CA ALA A 34 -16.17 16.98 2.89
C ALA A 34 -17.17 16.09 3.65
N ILE A 35 -16.70 15.23 4.56
CA ILE A 35 -17.56 14.39 5.42
C ILE A 35 -18.52 15.25 6.24
N TYR A 36 -18.00 16.30 6.88
CA TYR A 36 -18.81 17.24 7.66
C TYR A 36 -19.92 17.89 6.82
N LEU A 37 -19.59 18.39 5.62
CA LEU A 37 -20.56 18.98 4.71
C LEU A 37 -21.62 17.98 4.24
N ILE A 38 -21.22 16.74 3.96
CA ILE A 38 -22.12 15.67 3.49
C ILE A 38 -23.10 15.24 4.60
N ILE A 39 -22.63 15.13 5.85
CA ILE A 39 -23.49 14.69 6.96
C ILE A 39 -24.38 15.82 7.45
N TRP A 40 -23.81 17.02 7.67
CA TRP A 40 -24.48 18.06 8.47
C TRP A 40 -25.18 19.13 7.63
N LYS A 41 -24.67 19.46 6.44
CA LYS A 41 -25.22 20.54 5.60
C LYS A 41 -26.26 20.05 4.59
N SER A 42 -26.30 18.74 4.34
CA SER A 42 -27.17 18.14 3.35
C SER A 42 -28.49 17.68 3.96
N GLY A 43 -29.58 18.41 3.70
CA GLY A 43 -30.91 18.11 4.27
C GLY A 43 -31.53 16.77 3.89
N THR A 44 -31.19 16.17 2.74
CA THR A 44 -31.67 14.83 2.33
C THR A 44 -30.53 13.96 1.80
N MET A 45 -30.31 12.81 2.44
CA MET A 45 -29.20 11.90 2.18
C MET A 45 -29.55 10.95 1.02
N GLY A 46 -29.61 11.48 -0.20
CA GLY A 46 -29.80 10.67 -1.40
C GLY A 46 -28.63 9.71 -1.66
N HIS A 47 -28.86 8.66 -2.45
CA HIS A 47 -27.86 7.61 -2.71
C HIS A 47 -26.53 8.13 -3.29
N TYR A 48 -26.53 9.23 -4.06
CA TYR A 48 -25.29 9.87 -4.53
C TYR A 48 -24.36 10.29 -3.39
N LYS A 49 -24.94 10.81 -2.31
CA LYS A 49 -24.18 11.32 -1.14
C LYS A 49 -23.56 10.17 -0.35
N TRP A 50 -24.19 9.00 -0.36
CA TRP A 50 -23.61 7.78 0.20
C TRP A 50 -22.35 7.35 -0.54
N PHE A 51 -22.34 7.42 -1.87
CA PHE A 51 -21.12 7.13 -2.65
C PHE A 51 -20.01 8.16 -2.39
N LEU A 52 -20.36 9.45 -2.31
CA LEU A 52 -19.42 10.51 -1.94
C LEU A 52 -18.85 10.32 -0.53
N LEU A 53 -19.69 9.99 0.45
CA LEU A 53 -19.26 9.73 1.82
C LEU A 53 -18.31 8.53 1.88
N ASN A 54 -18.62 7.46 1.15
CA ASN A 54 -17.78 6.28 1.04
C ASN A 54 -16.39 6.63 0.46
N ILE A 55 -16.34 7.41 -0.62
CA ILE A 55 -15.07 7.89 -1.19
C ILE A 55 -14.25 8.66 -0.14
N CYS A 56 -14.86 9.60 0.58
CA CYS A 56 -14.14 10.38 1.57
C CYS A 56 -13.62 9.51 2.72
N ILE A 57 -14.43 8.56 3.22
CA ILE A 57 -14.00 7.64 4.29
C ILE A 57 -12.84 6.76 3.82
N MET A 58 -12.95 6.15 2.63
CA MET A 58 -11.89 5.32 2.07
C MET A 58 -10.61 6.12 1.82
N SER A 59 -10.74 7.38 1.38
CA SER A 59 -9.60 8.27 1.18
C SER A 59 -8.89 8.60 2.50
N VAL A 60 -9.63 8.90 3.58
CA VAL A 60 -9.04 9.12 4.91
C VAL A 60 -8.32 7.88 5.41
N LEU A 61 -8.94 6.70 5.28
CA LEU A 61 -8.33 5.44 5.70
C LEU A 61 -7.05 5.17 4.91
N PHE A 62 -7.06 5.44 3.60
CA PHE A 62 -5.90 5.28 2.75
C PHE A 62 -4.78 6.30 3.08
N ASP A 63 -5.13 7.56 3.33
CA ASP A 63 -4.19 8.61 3.72
C ASP A 63 -3.51 8.28 5.05
N VAL A 64 -4.26 7.77 6.04
CA VAL A 64 -3.74 7.27 7.31
C VAL A 64 -2.83 6.07 7.07
N TYR A 65 -3.25 5.12 6.24
CA TYR A 65 -2.44 3.94 5.90
C TYR A 65 -1.10 4.34 5.27
N VAL A 66 -1.11 5.21 4.27
CA VAL A 66 0.11 5.67 3.60
C VAL A 66 1.02 6.44 4.56
N SER A 67 0.45 7.29 5.40
CA SER A 67 1.23 8.16 6.29
C SER A 67 1.83 7.45 7.49
N PHE A 68 1.16 6.41 8.02
CA PHE A 68 1.67 5.65 9.16
C PHE A 68 2.42 4.37 8.76
N VAL A 69 1.99 3.69 7.71
CA VAL A 69 2.53 2.37 7.32
C VAL A 69 3.59 2.52 6.22
N LEU A 70 3.37 3.38 5.22
CA LEU A 70 4.32 3.56 4.12
C LEU A 70 5.34 4.68 4.33
N SER A 71 5.00 5.79 4.98
CA SER A 71 5.97 6.85 5.28
C SER A 71 7.26 6.36 5.94
N PRO A 72 7.25 5.41 6.90
CA PRO A 72 8.50 4.90 7.47
C PRO A 72 9.29 3.96 6.56
N TYR A 73 8.70 3.40 5.51
CA TYR A 73 9.26 2.27 4.76
C TYR A 73 10.47 2.64 3.87
N PRO A 74 10.44 3.76 3.10
CA PRO A 74 11.60 4.21 2.31
C PRO A 74 12.72 4.84 3.15
N LEU A 75 12.40 5.27 4.37
CA LEU A 75 13.17 6.23 5.14
C LEU A 75 14.08 5.58 6.19
N LEU A 76 13.61 4.50 6.83
CA LEU A 76 14.40 3.74 7.80
C LEU A 76 13.98 2.26 7.71
N PRO A 77 14.84 1.33 7.24
CA PRO A 77 14.54 -0.10 7.28
C PRO A 77 14.26 -0.60 8.72
N ILE A 78 14.70 0.17 9.73
CA ILE A 78 14.46 -0.06 11.17
C ILE A 78 13.00 0.23 11.57
N TRP A 79 12.30 1.18 10.93
CA TRP A 79 10.88 1.42 11.23
C TRP A 79 9.95 0.49 10.44
N GLY A 80 10.44 -0.06 9.32
CA GLY A 80 9.90 -1.30 8.76
C GLY A 80 9.85 -2.41 9.82
N TYR A 81 10.80 -2.49 10.76
CA TYR A 81 10.71 -3.43 11.89
C TYR A 81 9.59 -3.13 12.90
N CYS A 82 9.12 -1.89 13.01
CA CYS A 82 8.03 -1.49 13.91
C CYS A 82 6.65 -1.72 13.27
N SER A 83 6.45 -1.39 11.99
CA SER A 83 5.21 -1.76 11.27
C SER A 83 5.09 -3.28 11.08
N THR A 84 6.22 -3.97 10.98
CA THR A 84 6.26 -5.43 10.98
C THR A 84 6.18 -6.06 12.37
N GLY A 85 6.06 -5.31 13.47
CA GLY A 85 6.11 -5.88 14.83
C GLY A 85 5.12 -7.04 15.08
N LEU A 86 3.93 -7.00 14.47
CA LEU A 86 2.96 -8.10 14.47
C LEU A 86 3.25 -9.20 13.43
N LEU A 87 3.77 -8.83 12.25
CA LEU A 87 4.11 -9.76 11.17
C LEU A 87 5.50 -10.41 11.29
N LYS A 88 6.33 -9.94 12.23
CA LYS A 88 7.68 -10.45 12.49
C LYS A 88 7.67 -11.91 12.94
N ARG A 89 6.56 -12.36 13.55
CA ARG A 89 6.29 -13.78 13.85
C ARG A 89 6.17 -14.67 12.60
N PHE A 90 5.79 -14.09 11.46
CA PHE A 90 5.63 -14.80 10.19
C PHE A 90 6.85 -14.68 9.26
N GLY A 91 7.78 -13.75 9.55
CA GLY A 91 9.05 -13.58 8.85
C GLY A 91 9.20 -12.20 8.20
N VAL A 92 10.44 -11.73 8.07
CA VAL A 92 10.79 -10.39 7.54
C VAL A 92 10.20 -10.15 6.15
N LEU A 93 10.11 -11.19 5.34
CA LEU A 93 9.56 -11.16 3.99
C LEU A 93 8.05 -10.85 3.96
N TRP A 94 7.28 -11.48 4.84
CA TRP A 94 5.84 -11.26 4.97
C TRP A 94 5.55 -9.82 5.38
N GLY A 95 6.40 -9.28 6.25
CA GLY A 95 6.34 -7.90 6.69
C GLY A 95 6.57 -6.84 5.59
N ALA A 96 7.23 -7.22 4.49
CA ALA A 96 7.53 -6.32 3.37
C ALA A 96 6.46 -6.35 2.28
N ILE A 97 6.01 -7.56 1.94
CA ILE A 97 5.16 -7.81 0.77
C ILE A 97 3.69 -7.47 1.09
N PHE A 98 3.22 -7.79 2.29
CA PHE A 98 1.82 -7.54 2.67
C PHE A 98 1.45 -6.07 2.69
N PRO A 99 2.26 -5.16 3.28
CA PRO A 99 1.95 -3.73 3.24
C PRO A 99 1.89 -3.16 1.81
N MET A 100 2.73 -3.66 0.90
CA MET A 100 2.67 -3.27 -0.51
C MET A 100 1.41 -3.80 -1.20
N ALA A 101 0.99 -5.02 -0.90
CA ALA A 101 -0.28 -5.57 -1.39
C ALA A 101 -1.48 -4.74 -0.88
N PHE A 102 -1.50 -4.36 0.39
CA PHE A 102 -2.52 -3.48 0.97
C PHE A 102 -2.52 -2.07 0.36
N LEU A 103 -1.37 -1.55 -0.07
CA LEU A 103 -1.31 -0.28 -0.80
C LEU A 103 -2.02 -0.38 -2.15
N VAL A 104 -1.70 -1.41 -2.93
CA VAL A 104 -2.29 -1.65 -4.25
C VAL A 104 -3.81 -1.86 -4.13
N GLU A 105 -4.23 -2.61 -3.11
CA GLU A 105 -5.63 -2.79 -2.73
C GLU A 105 -6.34 -1.45 -2.48
N GLY A 106 -5.76 -0.62 -1.60
CA GLY A 106 -6.35 0.67 -1.22
C GLY A 106 -6.51 1.62 -2.42
N LEU A 107 -5.51 1.66 -3.31
CA LEU A 107 -5.59 2.43 -4.56
C LEU A 107 -6.71 1.92 -5.48
N GLY A 108 -6.84 0.59 -5.62
CA GLY A 108 -7.90 -0.04 -6.41
C GLY A 108 -9.29 0.27 -5.87
N LEU A 109 -9.50 0.18 -4.56
CA LEU A 109 -10.77 0.49 -3.89
C LEU A 109 -11.15 1.97 -4.04
N CYS A 110 -10.19 2.89 -3.87
CA CYS A 110 -10.41 4.31 -4.09
C CYS A 110 -10.79 4.59 -5.56
N GLY A 111 -10.06 4.01 -6.53
CA GLY A 111 -10.33 4.17 -7.95
C GLY A 111 -11.72 3.66 -8.37
N LEU A 112 -12.10 2.46 -7.92
CA LEU A 112 -13.42 1.90 -8.18
C LEU A 112 -14.54 2.73 -7.54
N SER A 113 -14.30 3.29 -6.35
CA SER A 113 -15.30 4.13 -5.68
C SER A 113 -15.56 5.43 -6.44
N ILE A 114 -14.50 6.06 -6.98
CA ILE A 114 -14.62 7.24 -7.86
C ILE A 114 -15.38 6.88 -9.14
N PHE A 115 -15.03 5.76 -9.77
CA PHE A 115 -15.69 5.29 -10.99
C PHE A 115 -17.20 5.03 -10.77
N ASN A 116 -17.56 4.37 -9.67
CA ASN A 116 -18.95 4.14 -9.28
C ASN A 116 -19.72 5.44 -9.06
N ALA A 117 -19.10 6.43 -8.38
CA ALA A 117 -19.73 7.74 -8.22
C ALA A 117 -19.91 8.48 -9.55
N ALA A 118 -18.99 8.34 -10.50
CA ALA A 118 -19.11 8.91 -11.84
C ALA A 118 -20.27 8.27 -12.64
N ILE A 119 -20.36 6.94 -12.65
CA ILE A 119 -21.47 6.20 -13.28
C ILE A 119 -22.81 6.59 -12.67
N TYR A 120 -22.87 6.69 -11.34
CA TYR A 120 -24.08 7.09 -10.64
C TYR A 120 -24.50 8.50 -11.05
N ARG A 121 -23.56 9.46 -11.09
CA ARG A 121 -23.83 10.83 -11.52
C ARG A 121 -24.31 10.89 -12.96
N LEU A 122 -23.69 10.14 -13.86
CA LEU A 122 -24.12 10.06 -15.26
C LEU A 122 -25.54 9.49 -15.39
N SER A 123 -25.83 8.43 -14.64
CA SER A 123 -27.14 7.78 -14.64
C SER A 123 -28.24 8.65 -14.02
N ALA A 124 -27.88 9.55 -13.10
CA ALA A 124 -28.77 10.57 -12.57
C ALA A 124 -29.18 11.58 -13.65
N VAL A 125 -28.21 12.07 -14.45
CA VAL A 125 -28.46 12.99 -15.57
C VAL A 125 -29.32 12.33 -16.65
N LEU A 126 -29.08 11.04 -16.93
CA LEU A 126 -29.85 10.27 -17.91
C LEU A 126 -31.20 9.75 -17.39
N ASN A 127 -31.55 10.06 -16.13
CA ASN A 127 -32.81 9.64 -15.50
C ASN A 127 -33.02 8.10 -15.42
N LEU A 128 -31.92 7.33 -15.43
CA LEU A 128 -31.91 5.84 -15.42
C LEU A 128 -31.86 5.24 -13.99
N GLN A 129 -32.19 6.02 -12.97
CA GLN A 129 -31.90 5.68 -11.56
C GLN A 129 -32.65 4.46 -10.99
N ARG A 130 -33.65 3.92 -11.69
CA ARG A 130 -34.58 2.90 -11.18
C ARG A 130 -33.95 1.56 -10.78
N LYS A 131 -32.76 1.19 -11.30
CA LYS A 131 -32.13 -0.12 -11.00
C LYS A 131 -30.91 -0.07 -10.10
N MET A 132 -30.09 0.99 -10.17
CA MET A 132 -28.81 1.09 -9.42
C MET A 132 -28.95 1.54 -7.96
N THR A 133 -30.14 1.97 -7.55
CA THR A 133 -30.42 2.47 -6.19
C THR A 133 -31.02 1.40 -5.27
N THR A 134 -31.21 0.18 -5.78
CA THR A 134 -31.69 -0.93 -4.96
C THR A 134 -30.63 -1.34 -3.94
N PRO A 135 -31.03 -1.70 -2.70
CA PRO A 135 -30.08 -2.14 -1.68
C PRO A 135 -29.24 -3.34 -2.17
N ILE A 136 -29.86 -4.26 -2.93
CA ILE A 136 -29.18 -5.40 -3.54
C ILE A 136 -28.07 -4.94 -4.50
N GLY A 137 -28.33 -3.94 -5.34
CA GLY A 137 -27.34 -3.40 -6.26
C GLY A 137 -26.15 -2.76 -5.53
N ILE A 138 -26.42 -2.01 -4.45
CA ILE A 138 -25.37 -1.38 -3.63
C ILE A 138 -24.52 -2.45 -2.94
N THR A 139 -25.13 -3.48 -2.35
CA THR A 139 -24.42 -4.59 -1.71
C THR A 139 -23.61 -5.38 -2.74
N ALA A 140 -24.15 -5.64 -3.92
CA ALA A 140 -23.45 -6.34 -5.00
C ALA A 140 -22.22 -5.56 -5.47
N ILE A 141 -22.33 -4.24 -5.66
CA ILE A 141 -21.19 -3.38 -6.03
C ILE A 141 -20.13 -3.39 -4.93
N GLY A 142 -20.53 -3.27 -3.65
CA GLY A 142 -19.59 -3.33 -2.53
C GLY A 142 -18.86 -4.67 -2.42
N LEU A 143 -19.56 -5.78 -2.62
CA LEU A 143 -18.94 -7.12 -2.66
C LEU A 143 -17.98 -7.24 -3.84
N LEU A 144 -18.38 -6.79 -5.04
CA LEU A 144 -17.54 -6.86 -6.23
C LEU A 144 -16.26 -6.02 -6.06
N GLN A 145 -16.34 -4.87 -5.38
CA GLN A 145 -15.17 -4.07 -5.00
C GLN A 145 -14.20 -4.85 -4.10
N ILE A 146 -14.70 -5.61 -3.11
CA ILE A 146 -13.86 -6.42 -2.22
C ILE A 146 -13.23 -7.60 -2.99
N PHE A 147 -13.99 -8.26 -3.86
CA PHE A 147 -13.51 -9.43 -4.60
C PHE A 147 -12.57 -9.09 -5.76
N TYR A 148 -12.68 -7.89 -6.35
CA TYR A 148 -11.88 -7.48 -7.50
C TYR A 148 -10.37 -7.56 -7.22
N ASN A 149 -9.96 -7.27 -6.00
CA ASN A 149 -8.55 -7.21 -5.64
C ASN A 149 -8.02 -8.47 -4.93
N PHE A 150 -8.87 -9.48 -4.72
CA PHE A 150 -8.45 -10.79 -4.19
C PHE A 150 -7.24 -11.42 -4.94
N PRO A 151 -7.10 -11.27 -6.28
CA PRO A 151 -5.92 -11.75 -7.01
C PRO A 151 -4.59 -11.14 -6.52
N SER A 152 -4.59 -9.88 -6.06
CA SER A 152 -3.39 -9.20 -5.54
C SER A 152 -2.89 -9.85 -4.25
N PHE A 153 -3.80 -10.22 -3.35
CA PHE A 153 -3.46 -10.97 -2.14
C PHE A 153 -2.97 -12.39 -2.46
N ALA A 154 -3.60 -13.06 -3.42
CA ALA A 154 -3.17 -14.38 -3.86
C ALA A 154 -1.75 -14.35 -4.46
N LEU A 155 -1.44 -13.34 -5.29
CA LEU A 155 -0.11 -13.15 -5.86
C LEU A 155 0.93 -12.84 -4.77
N ALA A 156 0.62 -11.93 -3.84
CA ALA A 156 1.48 -11.61 -2.71
C ALA A 156 1.81 -12.84 -1.86
N PHE A 157 0.81 -13.70 -1.64
CA PHE A 157 0.98 -14.97 -0.94
C PHE A 157 1.86 -15.95 -1.71
N MET A 158 1.64 -16.11 -3.03
CA MET A 158 2.47 -16.97 -3.88
C MET A 158 3.93 -16.52 -3.89
N VAL A 159 4.21 -15.22 -4.03
CA VAL A 159 5.57 -14.67 -3.99
C VAL A 159 6.23 -14.94 -2.63
N CYS A 160 5.49 -14.81 -1.52
CA CYS A 160 6.01 -15.15 -0.20
C CYS A 160 6.38 -16.63 -0.06
N LEU A 161 5.60 -17.53 -0.68
CA LEU A 161 5.89 -18.96 -0.67
C LEU A 161 7.11 -19.32 -1.53
N ASP A 162 7.23 -18.74 -2.72
CA ASP A 162 8.37 -18.98 -3.62
C ASP A 162 9.69 -18.54 -2.99
N ILE A 163 9.73 -17.32 -2.44
CA ILE A 163 10.95 -16.82 -1.78
C ILE A 163 11.28 -17.63 -0.52
N ARG A 164 10.26 -18.11 0.23
CA ARG A 164 10.48 -19.01 1.37
C ARG A 164 11.15 -20.31 0.93
N ASP A 165 10.77 -20.86 -0.22
CA ASP A 165 11.33 -22.10 -0.75
C ASP A 165 12.76 -21.91 -1.30
N GLN A 166 13.10 -20.71 -1.79
CA GLN A 166 14.43 -20.36 -2.27
C GLN A 166 15.45 -19.97 -1.17
N GLN A 167 15.01 -19.60 0.04
CA GLN A 167 15.93 -19.32 1.16
C GLN A 167 17.04 -20.37 1.37
N PRO A 168 16.76 -21.69 1.42
CA PRO A 168 17.78 -22.71 1.65
C PRO A 168 18.79 -22.87 0.50
N SER A 169 18.44 -22.57 -0.75
CA SER A 169 19.39 -22.66 -1.87
C SER A 169 20.37 -21.48 -1.90
N ILE A 170 19.87 -20.27 -1.64
CA ILE A 170 20.69 -19.05 -1.57
C ILE A 170 21.73 -19.14 -0.43
N ILE A 171 21.33 -19.68 0.73
CA ILE A 171 22.26 -19.88 1.87
C ILE A 171 23.36 -20.89 1.51
N LYS A 172 23.02 -21.98 0.81
CA LYS A 172 24.01 -22.99 0.37
C LYS A 172 25.01 -22.41 -0.62
N GLU A 173 24.54 -21.64 -1.60
CA GLU A 173 25.41 -21.01 -2.60
C GLU A 173 26.37 -20.00 -1.95
N THR A 174 25.87 -19.21 -0.99
CA THR A 174 26.69 -18.24 -0.24
C THR A 174 27.76 -18.93 0.62
N LEU A 175 27.42 -20.04 1.27
CA LEU A 175 28.35 -20.87 2.04
C LEU A 175 29.44 -21.48 1.15
N GLN A 176 29.08 -22.00 -0.03
CA GLN A 176 30.04 -22.57 -0.98
C GLN A 176 31.04 -21.51 -1.49
N VAL A 177 30.58 -20.29 -1.76
CA VAL A 177 31.46 -19.18 -2.17
C VAL A 177 32.42 -18.79 -1.04
N GLN A 178 31.95 -18.77 0.21
CA GLN A 178 32.83 -18.49 1.36
C GLN A 178 33.90 -19.57 1.58
N GLU A 179 33.52 -20.85 1.46
CA GLU A 179 34.48 -21.95 1.54
C GLU A 179 35.52 -21.89 0.42
N PHE A 180 35.11 -21.54 -0.80
CA PHE A 180 36.02 -21.34 -1.93
C PHE A 180 37.03 -20.20 -1.67
N ILE A 181 36.57 -19.06 -1.14
CA ILE A 181 37.45 -17.92 -0.82
C ILE A 181 38.43 -18.29 0.30
N LEU A 182 37.96 -18.94 1.37
CA LEU A 182 38.80 -19.38 2.49
C LEU A 182 39.86 -20.40 2.04
N THR A 183 39.50 -21.29 1.12
CA THR A 183 40.44 -22.27 0.55
C THR A 183 41.54 -21.58 -0.23
N LYS A 184 41.19 -20.62 -1.12
CA LYS A 184 42.18 -19.82 -1.85
C LYS A 184 43.11 -19.03 -0.92
N ILE A 185 42.57 -18.41 0.13
CA ILE A 185 43.38 -17.65 1.11
C ILE A 185 44.39 -18.56 1.82
N LYS A 186 43.99 -19.77 2.22
CA LYS A 186 44.93 -20.76 2.79
C LYS A 186 46.03 -21.16 1.81
N THR A 187 45.68 -21.40 0.55
CA THR A 187 46.69 -21.76 -0.48
C THR A 187 47.69 -20.63 -0.71
N TYR A 188 47.27 -19.37 -0.67
CA TYR A 188 48.20 -18.24 -0.78
C TYR A 188 49.08 -18.05 0.47
N SER A 189 48.59 -18.46 1.65
CA SER A 189 49.34 -18.39 2.91
C SER A 189 50.40 -19.50 3.06
N GLU A 190 50.26 -20.63 2.38
CA GLU A 190 51.23 -21.74 2.42
C GLU A 190 52.32 -21.64 1.35
N VAL A 191 52.14 -20.74 0.37
CA VAL A 191 53.09 -20.49 -0.74
C VAL A 191 53.96 -19.25 -0.50
N SER A 192 53.67 -18.49 0.58
CA SER A 192 54.47 -17.38 1.12
C SER A 192 55.40 -17.86 2.22
#